data_AF-T0Z9E8-F1
#
_entry.id   AF-T0Z9E8-F1
#
_cell.length_a   1.000
_cell.length_b   1.000
_cell.length_c   1.000
_cell.angle_alpha   90.00
_cell.angle_beta   90.00
_cell.angle_gamma   90.00
#
_symmetry.space_group_name_H-M   'P 1'
#
loop_
_entity.id
_entity.type
_entity.pdbx_description
1 polymer ?
#
loop_
_entity_poly.entity_id
_entity_poly.type
_entity_poly.pdbx_seq_one_letter_code
_entity_poly.pdbx_strand_id
1 'polypeptide(L)'
;MAELTTQERLQPSLLDRLTDDEPGKSDESRERRVISATRLRDCVTRDISWLLNCVNMDIDGELADYPEVRRSVLNFGIPDLTGMAMSGVDAGMLERQIREAILAFEPRL
;
A
#
# COMPACT_ATOMS: atom_id res chain seq x y z
N MET A 1 -1.37 -18.10 -25.36
CA MET A 1 -1.16 -17.14 -24.26
C MET A 1 -1.39 -15.76 -24.86
N ALA A 2 -2.47 -15.08 -24.49
CA ALA A 2 -2.77 -13.76 -25.04
C ALA A 2 -1.82 -12.74 -24.38
N GLU A 3 -1.01 -12.08 -25.20
CA GLU A 3 -0.16 -10.98 -24.77
C GLU A 3 -1.07 -9.82 -24.33
N LEU A 4 -1.11 -9.56 -23.02
CA LEU A 4 -1.90 -8.49 -22.43
C LEU A 4 -1.28 -7.14 -22.84
N THR A 5 -2.05 -6.36 -23.57
CA THR A 5 -1.72 -4.98 -23.93
C THR A 5 -1.53 -4.13 -22.67
N THR A 6 -0.70 -3.08 -22.71
CA THR A 6 -0.37 -2.23 -21.55
C THR A 6 -1.60 -1.66 -20.82
N GLN A 7 -2.74 -1.54 -21.51
CA GLN A 7 -4.03 -1.11 -20.93
C GLN A 7 -4.73 -2.21 -20.11
N GLU A 8 -4.52 -3.50 -20.42
CA GLU A 8 -5.08 -4.62 -19.66
C GLU A 8 -4.35 -4.86 -18.32
N ARG A 9 -3.18 -4.23 -18.10
CA ARG A 9 -2.44 -4.26 -16.84
C ARG A 9 -2.93 -3.26 -15.80
N LEU A 10 -3.76 -2.31 -16.20
CA LEU A 10 -4.37 -1.33 -15.30
C LEU A 10 -5.69 -1.94 -14.81
N GLN A 11 -5.61 -2.97 -13.98
CA GLN A 11 -6.79 -3.51 -13.28
C GLN A 11 -6.88 -2.88 -11.88
N PRO A 12 -8.07 -2.38 -11.48
CA PRO A 12 -8.28 -1.87 -10.14
C PRO A 12 -8.06 -2.98 -9.10
N SER A 13 -7.55 -2.61 -7.92
CA SER A 13 -7.38 -3.55 -6.82
C SER A 13 -8.74 -4.13 -6.38
N LEU A 14 -8.72 -5.21 -5.60
CA LEU A 14 -9.96 -5.77 -5.04
C LEU A 14 -10.71 -4.74 -4.18
N LEU A 15 -9.98 -3.96 -3.38
CA LEU A 15 -10.56 -2.89 -2.58
C LEU A 15 -11.19 -1.83 -3.48
N ASP A 16 -10.49 -1.37 -4.52
CA ASP A 16 -11.03 -0.38 -5.46
C ASP A 16 -12.28 -0.86 -6.20
N ARG A 17 -12.43 -2.17 -6.41
CA ARG A 17 -13.63 -2.76 -7.01
C ARG A 17 -14.80 -2.90 -6.03
N LEU A 18 -14.51 -3.00 -4.73
CA LEU A 18 -15.51 -3.13 -3.67
C LEU A 18 -15.90 -1.77 -3.06
N THR A 19 -15.04 -0.77 -3.20
CA THR A 19 -15.31 0.60 -2.76
C THR A 19 -16.21 1.29 -3.77
N ASP A 20 -17.44 1.57 -3.36
CA ASP A 20 -18.36 2.39 -4.12
C ASP A 20 -18.25 3.86 -3.69
N ASP A 21 -17.56 4.66 -4.50
CA ASP A 21 -17.42 6.10 -4.29
C ASP A 21 -18.72 6.88 -4.62
N GLU A 22 -19.68 6.26 -5.33
CA GLU A 22 -20.93 6.91 -5.74
C GLU A 22 -22.17 6.07 -5.34
N PRO A 23 -22.42 5.86 -4.03
CA PRO A 23 -23.50 4.99 -3.54
C PRO A 23 -24.91 5.41 -3.97
N GLY A 24 -25.06 6.64 -4.47
CA GLY A 24 -26.32 7.16 -5.01
C GLY A 24 -26.57 6.82 -6.48
N LYS A 25 -25.63 6.17 -7.18
CA LYS A 25 -25.77 5.78 -8.59
C LYS A 25 -25.93 4.27 -8.72
N SER A 26 -27.09 3.84 -9.17
CA SER A 26 -27.44 2.42 -9.28
C SER A 26 -26.81 1.69 -10.48
N ASP A 27 -26.21 2.42 -11.43
CA ASP A 27 -25.64 1.86 -12.67
C ASP A 27 -24.19 2.30 -12.83
N GLU A 28 -23.31 1.31 -13.01
CA GLU A 28 -21.88 1.50 -13.18
C GLU A 28 -21.51 1.42 -14.67
N SER A 29 -21.12 2.56 -15.26
CA SER A 29 -20.71 2.60 -16.67
C SER A 29 -19.53 1.66 -16.94
N ARG A 30 -19.57 0.94 -18.08
CA ARG A 30 -18.51 0.00 -18.51
C ARG A 30 -17.12 0.62 -18.57
N GLU A 31 -17.01 1.93 -18.74
CA GLU A 31 -15.74 2.67 -18.73
C GLU A 31 -15.06 2.69 -17.35
N ARG A 32 -15.80 2.50 -16.25
CA ARG A 32 -15.19 2.35 -14.91
C ARG A 32 -14.44 1.03 -14.73
N ARG A 33 -14.66 0.04 -15.61
CA ARG A 33 -13.96 -1.25 -15.55
C ARG A 33 -12.51 -1.17 -16.02
N VAL A 34 -12.12 -0.08 -16.70
CA VAL A 34 -10.75 0.18 -17.14
C VAL A 34 -10.25 1.40 -16.37
N ILE A 35 -9.24 1.21 -15.51
CA ILE A 35 -8.69 2.32 -14.71
C ILE A 35 -7.76 3.17 -15.59
N SER A 36 -7.90 4.49 -15.54
CA SER A 36 -6.95 5.41 -16.18
C SER A 36 -5.66 5.47 -15.37
N ALA A 37 -4.55 5.86 -16.01
CA ALA A 37 -3.27 6.06 -15.31
C ALA A 37 -3.38 7.08 -14.17
N THR A 38 -4.19 8.14 -14.35
CA THR A 38 -4.48 9.13 -13.31
C THR A 38 -5.19 8.51 -12.12
N ARG A 39 -6.26 7.74 -12.36
CA ARG A 39 -7.01 7.09 -11.29
C ARG A 39 -6.18 6.04 -10.56
N LEU A 40 -5.31 5.31 -11.27
CA LEU A 40 -4.36 4.40 -10.63
C LEU A 40 -3.40 5.15 -9.70
N ARG A 41 -2.90 6.31 -10.12
CA ARG A 41 -2.03 7.15 -9.28
C ARG A 41 -2.74 7.60 -8.01
N ASP A 42 -4.01 7.95 -8.11
CA ASP A 42 -4.81 8.39 -6.96
C ASP A 42 -5.03 7.24 -5.96
N CYS A 43 -5.36 6.03 -6.45
CA CYS A 43 -5.44 4.83 -5.62
C CYS A 43 -4.11 4.53 -4.91
N VAL A 44 -3.00 4.50 -5.65
CA VAL A 44 -1.66 4.25 -5.07
C VAL A 44 -1.30 5.33 -4.04
N THR A 45 -1.63 6.60 -4.31
CA THR A 45 -1.37 7.70 -3.36
C THR A 45 -2.17 7.54 -2.07
N ARG A 46 -3.44 7.14 -2.17
CA ARG A 46 -4.29 6.85 -1.01
C ARG A 46 -3.73 5.68 -0.21
N ASP A 47 -3.32 4.61 -0.87
CA ASP A 47 -2.87 3.39 -0.21
C ASP A 47 -1.49 3.60 0.47
N ILE A 48 -0.58 4.34 -0.17
CA ILE A 48 0.66 4.83 0.49
C ILE A 48 0.32 5.71 1.69
N SER A 49 -0.67 6.60 1.57
CA SER A 49 -1.08 7.45 2.69
C SER A 49 -1.56 6.60 3.86
N TRP A 50 -2.34 5.54 3.63
CA TRP A 50 -2.72 4.59 4.69
C TRP A 50 -1.50 3.88 5.29
N LEU A 51 -0.57 3.41 4.45
CA LEU A 51 0.65 2.74 4.93
C LEU A 51 1.48 3.64 5.84
N LEU A 52 1.69 4.90 5.46
CA LEU A 52 2.49 5.85 6.23
C LEU A 52 1.79 6.37 7.50
N ASN A 53 0.46 6.21 7.60
CA ASN A 53 -0.32 6.59 8.78
C ASN A 53 -0.61 5.41 9.73
N CYS A 54 -0.18 4.20 9.39
CA CYS A 54 -0.28 3.03 10.25
C CYS A 54 1.06 2.73 10.92
N VAL A 55 1.00 2.28 12.18
CA VAL A 55 2.17 1.81 12.92
C VAL A 55 2.26 0.30 12.79
N ASN A 56 3.41 -0.20 12.33
CA ASN A 56 3.65 -1.63 12.22
C ASN A 56 3.95 -2.26 13.60
N MET A 57 3.89 -3.59 13.67
CA MET A 57 4.01 -4.34 14.92
C MET A 57 5.44 -4.81 15.20
N ASP A 58 6.30 -4.84 14.18
CA ASP A 58 7.71 -5.26 14.32
C ASP A 58 8.53 -4.23 15.08
N ILE A 59 8.58 -4.39 16.40
CA ILE A 59 9.41 -3.59 17.30
C ILE A 59 10.71 -4.34 17.54
N ASP A 60 11.86 -3.71 17.24
CA ASP A 60 13.20 -4.22 17.54
C ASP A 60 13.49 -5.67 17.08
N GLY A 61 12.83 -6.13 16.02
CA GLY A 61 13.02 -7.47 15.46
C GLY A 61 12.29 -8.59 16.21
N GLU A 62 11.27 -8.27 17.02
CA GLU A 62 10.39 -9.25 17.67
C GLU A 62 9.78 -10.25 16.68
N LEU A 63 9.57 -9.85 15.42
CA LEU A 63 9.06 -10.74 14.39
C LEU A 63 10.14 -11.51 13.65
N ALA A 64 11.43 -11.49 14.06
CA ALA A 64 12.54 -12.16 13.38
C ALA A 64 12.25 -13.64 13.05
N ASP A 65 11.70 -14.38 14.00
CA ASP A 65 11.35 -15.80 13.86
C ASP A 65 10.03 -16.04 13.10
N TYR A 66 9.27 -14.98 12.80
CA TYR A 66 7.95 -15.02 12.16
C TYR A 66 7.91 -14.24 10.84
N PRO A 67 8.66 -14.67 9.81
CA PRO A 67 8.76 -13.94 8.54
C PRO A 67 7.41 -13.78 7.81
N GLU A 68 6.51 -14.76 7.93
CA GLU A 68 5.18 -14.69 7.32
C GLU A 68 4.30 -13.64 8.00
N VAL A 69 4.41 -13.49 9.33
CA VAL A 69 3.68 -12.45 10.09
C VAL A 69 4.19 -11.06 9.70
N ARG A 70 5.51 -10.91 9.61
CA ARG A 70 6.17 -9.65 9.23
C ARG A 70 5.72 -9.13 7.85
N ARG A 71 5.40 -10.03 6.92
CA ARG A 71 4.98 -9.71 5.55
C ARG A 71 3.45 -9.67 5.38
N SER A 72 2.72 -9.97 6.44
CA SER A 72 1.27 -10.00 6.42
C SER A 72 0.66 -8.63 6.72
N VAL A 73 -0.65 -8.50 6.50
CA VAL A 73 -1.44 -7.34 6.88
C VAL A 73 -1.40 -7.03 8.39
N LEU A 74 -1.00 -7.99 9.24
CA LEU A 74 -0.84 -7.75 10.68
C LEU A 74 0.32 -6.80 10.99
N ASN A 75 1.30 -6.73 10.10
CA ASN A 75 2.45 -5.85 10.22
C ASN A 75 2.39 -4.68 9.22
N PHE A 76 1.17 -4.29 8.83
CA PHE A 76 0.97 -3.17 7.89
C PHE A 76 1.27 -1.84 8.58
N GLY A 77 2.20 -1.07 8.01
CA GLY A 77 2.55 0.26 8.49
C GLY A 77 4.05 0.54 8.42
N ILE A 78 4.43 1.66 9.02
CA ILE A 78 5.82 2.03 9.28
C ILE A 78 6.11 1.97 10.79
N PRO A 79 7.39 1.88 11.19
CA PRO A 79 7.76 1.91 12.60
C PRO A 79 7.27 3.18 13.30
N ASP A 80 6.93 3.06 14.59
CA ASP A 80 6.54 4.22 15.39
C ASP A 80 7.71 5.19 15.53
N LEU A 81 7.48 6.44 15.15
CA LEU A 81 8.44 7.54 15.28
C LEU A 81 8.13 8.42 16.49
N THR A 82 6.99 8.21 17.16
CA THR A 82 6.58 9.01 18.31
C THR A 82 7.44 8.67 19.52
N GLY A 83 7.96 9.70 20.20
CA GLY A 83 8.82 9.52 21.37
C GLY A 83 10.29 9.19 21.07
N MET A 84 10.68 8.96 19.81
CA MET A 84 12.10 8.88 19.44
C MET A 84 12.74 10.27 19.50
N ALA A 85 13.84 10.39 20.23
CA ALA A 85 14.63 11.62 20.20
C ALA A 85 15.13 11.86 18.77
N MET A 86 14.88 13.04 18.21
CA MET A 86 15.35 13.46 16.87
C MET A 86 16.86 13.28 16.67
N SER A 87 17.65 13.22 17.75
CA SER A 87 19.10 12.95 17.73
C SER A 87 19.47 11.47 17.61
N GLY A 88 18.52 10.55 17.80
CA GLY A 88 18.71 9.09 17.73
C GLY A 88 17.99 8.43 16.55
N VAL A 89 17.23 9.18 15.75
CA VAL A 89 16.59 8.65 14.53
C VAL A 89 17.67 8.50 13.46
N ASP A 90 18.08 7.26 13.19
CA ASP A 90 18.88 6.94 12.02
C ASP A 90 17.99 7.07 10.77
N ALA A 91 18.11 8.23 10.10
CA ALA A 91 17.38 8.51 8.86
C ALA A 91 17.60 7.43 7.79
N GLY A 92 18.78 6.80 7.74
CA GLY A 92 19.07 5.71 6.82
C GLY A 92 18.35 4.42 7.19
N MET A 93 18.18 4.14 8.49
CA MET A 93 17.35 3.01 8.95
C MET A 93 15.88 3.23 8.61
N LEU A 94 15.37 4.43 8.87
CA LEU A 94 13.99 4.78 8.54
C LEU A 94 13.72 4.69 7.03
N GLU A 95 14.62 5.20 6.20
CA GLU A 95 14.52 5.09 4.73
C GLU A 95 14.43 3.63 4.28
N ARG A 96 15.29 2.75 4.82
CA ARG A 96 15.25 1.32 4.50
C ARG A 96 13.92 0.69 4.91
N GLN A 97 13.43 0.98 6.11
CA GLN A 97 12.17 0.42 6.60
C GLN A 97 10.96 0.89 5.80
N ILE A 98 10.89 2.18 5.46
CA ILE A 98 9.83 2.72 4.60
C ILE A 98 9.90 2.06 3.22
N ARG A 99 11.09 1.93 2.64
CA ARG A 99 11.27 1.26 1.35
C ARG A 99 10.80 -0.18 1.38
N GLU A 100 11.16 -0.94 2.42
CA GLU A 100 10.73 -2.33 2.56
C GLU A 100 9.22 -2.46 2.73
N ALA A 101 8.60 -1.57 3.53
CA ALA A 101 7.15 -1.53 3.70
C ALA A 101 6.45 -1.23 2.37
N ILE A 102 6.92 -0.25 1.60
CA ILE A 102 6.37 0.07 0.28
C ILE A 102 6.52 -1.12 -0.68
N LEU A 103 7.69 -1.75 -0.74
CA LEU A 103 7.90 -2.92 -1.61
C LEU A 103 7.05 -4.13 -1.21
N ALA A 104 6.72 -4.26 0.08
CA ALA A 104 5.89 -5.36 0.58
C ALA A 104 4.39 -5.15 0.30
N PHE A 105 3.88 -3.92 0.48
CA PHE A 105 2.45 -3.64 0.43
C PHE A 105 1.97 -2.94 -0.85
N GLU A 106 2.88 -2.35 -1.64
CA GLU A 106 2.59 -1.65 -2.89
C GLU A 106 3.32 -2.26 -4.11
N PRO A 107 2.90 -3.44 -4.61
CA PRO A 107 3.53 -4.11 -5.76
C PRO A 107 3.28 -3.41 -7.11
N ARG A 108 2.54 -2.30 -7.11
CA ARG A 108 2.19 -1.50 -8.31
C ARG A 108 3.25 -0.46 -8.66
N LEU A 109 4.15 -0.15 -7.73
CA LEU A 109 5.31 0.74 -7.89
C LEU A 109 6.53 -0.04 -8.39
#